data_AF-A0A0T6B5X1-F1
#
_entry.id   AF-A0A0T6B5X1-F1
#
_cell.length_a   1.000
_cell.length_b   1.000
_cell.length_c   1.000
_cell.angle_alpha   90.00
_cell.angle_beta   90.00
_cell.angle_gamma   90.00
#
_symmetry.space_group_name_H-M   'P 1'
#
loop_
_entity.id
_entity.type
_entity.pdbx_description
1 polymer ?
#
loop_
_entity_poly.entity_id
_entity_poly.type
_entity_poly.pdbx_seq_one_letter_code
_entity_poly.pdbx_strand_id
1 'polypeptide(L)'
;MASNLRYIKNLPKNFRYISTTPTKNDAWLSKIFVRKIEPTKESHSRMLSDKEIVYSLQTHLFRADSKQAYLNNVKNTVQLVKSQESLSQAVELVGSWTVNVGDQDQALHLWSFRGGFEKIDSANEILSSNEDYTKLWDEQGKLVRSRHLQYLLAFSYWPQIKLRKPSNIYEIRSYALKPGTMIEWGNNWARAINYRQNNNEAFAGFFSQIGR
;
A
#
# COMPACT_ATOMS: atom_id res chain seq x y z
N MET A 1 32.23 28.14 -76.33
CA MET A 1 30.85 27.63 -76.45
C MET A 1 30.19 27.67 -75.10
N ALA A 2 29.10 28.43 -74.99
CA ALA A 2 28.28 28.54 -73.80
C ALA A 2 27.43 27.29 -73.59
N SER A 3 27.18 26.89 -72.34
CA SER A 3 25.84 26.50 -71.92
C SER A 3 25.66 26.77 -70.43
N ASN A 4 24.71 27.65 -70.14
CA ASN A 4 24.18 27.95 -68.83
C ASN A 4 23.33 26.79 -68.33
N LEU A 5 23.30 26.59 -67.01
CA LEU A 5 22.05 26.25 -66.32
C LEU A 5 22.05 26.87 -64.92
N ARG A 6 20.88 27.38 -64.58
CA ARG A 6 20.61 28.45 -63.63
C ARG A 6 20.31 27.89 -62.23
N TYR A 7 20.72 28.67 -61.24
CA TYR A 7 19.95 29.05 -60.03
C TYR A 7 18.78 28.16 -59.60
N ILE A 8 18.87 27.60 -58.39
CA ILE A 8 17.86 27.86 -57.34
C ILE A 8 18.59 28.09 -56.01
N LYS A 9 18.67 29.36 -55.60
CA LYS A 9 18.75 29.74 -54.18
C LYS A 9 17.35 29.60 -53.61
N ASN A 10 17.19 28.83 -52.54
CA ASN A 10 16.35 29.13 -51.37
C ASN A 10 16.22 27.87 -50.50
N LEU A 11 17.21 27.64 -49.62
CA LEU A 11 17.01 26.79 -48.46
C LEU A 11 16.56 27.69 -47.29
N PRO A 12 15.42 27.40 -46.64
CA PRO A 12 14.94 28.19 -45.52
C PRO A 12 15.91 28.09 -44.33
N LYS A 13 16.22 29.23 -43.70
CA LYS A 13 17.11 29.37 -42.53
C LYS A 13 16.52 28.79 -41.22
N ASN A 14 15.67 27.76 -41.26
CA ASN A 14 15.03 27.17 -40.08
C ASN A 14 15.13 25.64 -40.03
N PHE A 15 16.29 25.06 -40.37
CA PHE A 15 16.58 23.69 -39.95
C PHE A 15 17.06 23.70 -38.50
N ARG A 16 16.14 23.44 -37.56
CA ARG A 16 16.51 23.03 -36.21
C ARG A 16 17.05 21.61 -36.30
N TYR A 17 18.34 21.43 -36.01
CA TYR A 17 18.91 20.13 -35.74
C TYR A 17 18.21 19.56 -34.50
N ILE A 18 17.37 18.55 -34.68
CA ILE A 18 16.87 17.74 -33.58
C ILE A 18 18.01 16.79 -33.22
N SER A 19 18.88 17.25 -32.30
CA SER A 19 19.77 16.35 -31.59
C SER A 19 18.94 15.62 -30.55
N THR A 20 18.67 14.33 -30.77
CA THR A 20 18.20 13.45 -29.71
C THR A 20 19.38 13.13 -28.83
N THR A 21 19.50 13.79 -27.68
CA THR A 21 20.25 13.24 -26.56
C THR A 21 19.78 11.81 -26.31
N PRO A 22 20.68 10.84 -26.07
CA PRO A 22 20.25 9.49 -25.76
C PRO A 22 19.45 9.55 -24.47
N THR A 23 18.18 9.15 -24.55
CA THR A 23 17.33 8.97 -23.39
C THR A 23 18.01 7.95 -22.48
N LYS A 24 18.39 8.37 -21.27
CA LYS A 24 18.58 7.42 -20.17
C LYS A 24 17.36 6.51 -20.16
N ASN A 25 17.60 5.20 -20.26
CA ASN A 25 16.57 4.18 -20.13
C ASN A 25 15.97 4.26 -18.72
N ASP A 26 14.97 5.11 -18.53
CA ASP A 26 14.10 5.05 -17.37
C ASP A 26 13.24 3.79 -17.51
N ALA A 27 13.69 2.72 -16.86
CA ALA A 27 13.08 1.40 -16.75
C ALA A 27 11.65 1.37 -16.13
N TRP A 28 11.00 2.53 -16.05
CA TRP A 28 9.64 2.72 -15.59
C TRP A 28 8.60 2.61 -16.72
N LEU A 29 8.87 3.17 -17.91
CA LEU A 29 7.89 3.16 -19.00
C LEU A 29 7.70 1.78 -19.64
N SER A 30 8.69 0.89 -19.53
CA SER A 30 8.56 -0.53 -19.96
C SER A 30 7.58 -1.34 -19.10
N LYS A 31 7.11 -0.78 -17.98
CA LYS A 31 6.07 -1.37 -17.11
C LYS A 31 4.65 -0.91 -17.48
N ILE A 32 4.50 0.00 -18.45
CA ILE A 32 3.20 0.61 -18.83
C ILE A 32 2.60 -0.05 -20.09
N PHE A 33 3.38 -0.81 -20.86
CA PHE A 33 2.83 -1.59 -21.97
C PHE A 33 2.19 -2.88 -21.44
N VAL A 34 0.93 -3.08 -21.79
CA VAL A 34 0.18 -4.33 -21.59
C VAL A 34 1.03 -5.47 -22.19
N ARG A 35 1.75 -6.21 -21.34
CA ARG A 35 2.18 -7.54 -21.73
C ARG A 35 0.89 -8.28 -22.02
N LYS A 36 0.65 -8.67 -23.28
CA LYS A 36 -0.18 -9.85 -23.55
C LYS A 36 0.45 -10.94 -22.68
N ILE A 37 -0.22 -11.25 -21.57
CA ILE A 37 0.28 -12.22 -20.62
C ILE A 37 0.12 -13.55 -21.36
N GLU A 38 1.19 -14.00 -22.01
CA GLU A 38 1.34 -15.42 -22.28
C GLU A 38 1.12 -16.13 -20.94
N PRO A 39 0.38 -17.24 -20.89
CA PRO A 39 0.04 -17.90 -19.64
C PRO A 39 1.32 -18.34 -18.93
N THR A 40 1.87 -17.47 -18.10
CA THR A 40 3.12 -17.70 -17.38
C THR A 40 2.82 -18.52 -16.14
N LYS A 41 3.67 -19.51 -15.89
CA LYS A 41 3.62 -20.44 -14.75
C LYS A 41 3.99 -19.79 -13.41
N GLU A 42 3.70 -18.50 -13.20
CA GLU A 42 3.97 -17.81 -11.93
C GLU A 42 2.67 -17.46 -11.21
N SER A 43 2.70 -17.52 -9.87
CA SER A 43 1.56 -17.12 -9.04
C SER A 43 1.21 -15.66 -9.29
N HIS A 44 -0.05 -15.37 -9.63
CA HIS A 44 -0.56 -14.02 -9.92
C HIS A 44 -0.23 -12.96 -8.84
N SER A 45 -0.02 -13.38 -7.60
CA SER A 45 0.41 -12.50 -6.50
C SER A 45 1.83 -11.93 -6.67
N ARG A 46 2.77 -12.69 -7.25
CA ARG A 46 4.16 -12.27 -7.49
C ARG A 46 4.27 -11.15 -8.52
N MET A 47 3.37 -11.12 -9.50
CA MET A 47 3.37 -10.07 -10.52
C MET A 47 2.92 -8.71 -9.97
N LEU A 48 2.20 -8.69 -8.84
CA LEU A 48 1.50 -7.50 -8.33
C LEU A 48 2.08 -6.97 -7.01
N SER A 49 2.90 -7.74 -6.29
CA SER A 49 3.42 -7.35 -4.97
C SER A 49 4.86 -7.81 -4.80
N ASP A 50 5.61 -7.01 -4.06
CA ASP A 50 6.75 -7.50 -3.30
C ASP A 50 6.22 -8.29 -2.09
N LYS A 51 6.69 -9.52 -1.86
CA LYS A 51 6.23 -10.38 -0.75
C LYS A 51 7.05 -10.19 0.53
N GLU A 52 8.09 -9.37 0.50
CA GLU A 52 8.95 -9.14 1.67
C GLU A 52 8.21 -8.46 2.83
N ILE A 53 7.17 -7.68 2.53
CA ILE A 53 6.35 -7.00 3.53
C ILE A 53 4.92 -7.51 3.44
N VAL A 54 4.43 -8.05 4.55
CA VAL A 54 3.00 -8.37 4.72
C VAL A 54 2.40 -7.31 5.64
N TYR A 55 1.23 -6.82 5.27
CA TYR A 55 0.47 -5.90 6.09
C TYR A 55 -0.66 -6.63 6.80
N SER A 56 -1.03 -6.19 8.00
CA SER A 56 -2.23 -6.67 8.69
C SER A 56 -3.16 -5.49 8.92
N LEU A 57 -4.39 -5.58 8.40
CA LEU A 57 -5.45 -4.62 8.69
C LEU A 57 -6.37 -5.22 9.76
N GLN A 58 -6.26 -4.68 10.96
CA GLN A 58 -7.13 -4.99 12.08
C GLN A 58 -8.32 -4.02 12.06
N THR A 59 -9.53 -4.55 12.07
CA THR A 59 -10.77 -3.79 12.25
C THR A 59 -11.37 -4.16 13.59
N HIS A 60 -11.50 -3.18 14.48
CA HIS A 60 -12.05 -3.37 15.81
C HIS A 60 -13.34 -2.57 15.95
N LEU A 61 -14.40 -3.20 16.41
CA LEU A 61 -15.64 -2.53 16.78
C LEU A 61 -15.63 -2.36 18.29
N PHE A 62 -15.28 -1.18 18.78
CA PHE A 62 -15.30 -0.89 20.21
C PHE A 62 -16.73 -0.59 20.67
N ARG A 63 -16.99 -0.73 21.98
CA ARG A 63 -18.29 -0.34 22.56
C ARG A 63 -18.42 1.18 22.55
N ALA A 64 -19.62 1.69 22.25
CA ALA A 64 -19.89 3.13 22.14
C ALA A 64 -19.51 3.94 23.40
N ASP A 65 -19.66 3.33 24.58
CA ASP A 65 -19.32 3.93 25.87
C ASP A 65 -17.83 3.81 26.26
N SER A 66 -17.02 3.14 25.44
CA SER A 66 -15.66 2.72 25.79
C SER A 66 -14.57 3.36 24.95
N LYS A 67 -14.91 4.33 24.09
CA LYS A 67 -13.97 4.93 23.12
C LYS A 67 -12.64 5.36 23.74
N GLN A 68 -12.66 6.13 24.82
CA GLN A 68 -11.41 6.65 25.41
C GLN A 68 -10.57 5.54 26.05
N ALA A 69 -11.19 4.60 26.76
CA ALA A 69 -10.52 3.45 27.35
C ALA A 69 -9.89 2.57 26.25
N TYR A 70 -10.63 2.35 25.16
CA TYR A 70 -10.16 1.60 23.99
C TYR A 70 -8.94 2.25 23.35
N LEU A 71 -8.99 3.56 23.10
CA LEU A 71 -7.86 4.29 22.49
C LEU A 71 -6.62 4.29 23.40
N ASN A 72 -6.81 4.40 24.72
CA ASN A 72 -5.70 4.30 25.68
C ASN A 72 -5.08 2.89 25.67
N ASN A 73 -5.90 1.84 25.65
CA ASN A 73 -5.43 0.47 25.54
C ASN A 73 -4.62 0.25 24.25
N VAL A 74 -5.14 0.67 23.08
CA VAL A 74 -4.41 0.57 21.80
C VAL A 74 -3.09 1.33 21.84
N LYS A 75 -3.06 2.54 22.41
CA LYS A 75 -1.83 3.32 22.58
C LYS A 75 -0.79 2.54 23.40
N ASN A 76 -1.20 1.95 24.51
CA ASN A 76 -0.31 1.17 25.37
C ASN A 76 0.18 -0.10 24.66
N THR A 77 -0.68 -0.80 23.90
CA THR A 77 -0.29 -1.94 23.08
C THR A 77 0.77 -1.55 22.05
N VAL A 78 0.59 -0.44 21.35
CA VAL A 78 1.57 0.06 20.37
C VAL A 78 2.90 0.39 21.02
N GLN A 79 2.88 1.02 22.20
CA GLN A 79 4.09 1.33 22.96
C GLN A 79 4.82 0.07 23.40
N LEU A 80 4.10 -0.95 23.87
CA LEU A 80 4.66 -2.24 24.28
C LEU A 80 5.29 -2.98 23.09
N VAL A 81 4.58 -3.07 21.96
CA VAL A 81 5.13 -3.72 20.75
C VAL A 81 6.41 -3.01 20.30
N LYS A 82 6.43 -1.68 20.33
CA LYS A 82 7.60 -0.88 19.96
C LYS A 82 8.78 -1.04 20.93
N SER A 83 8.52 -1.30 22.22
CA SER A 83 9.58 -1.52 23.21
C SER A 83 10.21 -2.91 23.11
N GLN A 84 9.61 -3.86 22.39
CA GLN A 84 10.22 -5.15 22.12
C GLN A 84 11.33 -4.99 21.07
N GLU A 85 12.59 -5.06 21.50
CA GLU A 85 13.76 -4.90 20.61
C GLU A 85 13.69 -5.85 19.40
N SER A 86 13.31 -7.11 19.65
CA SER A 86 13.14 -8.17 18.64
C SER A 86 12.08 -7.87 17.57
N LEU A 87 11.14 -6.97 17.84
CA LEU A 87 10.08 -6.56 16.92
C LEU A 87 10.32 -5.17 16.32
N SER A 88 11.03 -4.30 17.04
CA SER A 88 11.13 -2.86 16.77
C SER A 88 11.56 -2.47 15.34
N GLN A 89 12.36 -3.31 14.67
CA GLN A 89 12.85 -3.07 13.30
C GLN A 89 11.93 -3.65 12.21
N ALA A 90 11.09 -4.61 12.57
CA ALA A 90 10.36 -5.44 11.63
C ALA A 90 8.84 -5.26 11.71
N VAL A 91 8.32 -4.80 12.84
CA VAL A 91 6.89 -4.57 13.09
C VAL A 91 6.64 -3.09 13.33
N GLU A 92 5.80 -2.48 12.51
CA GLU A 92 5.51 -1.05 12.56
C GLU A 92 4.01 -0.78 12.39
N LEU A 93 3.42 0.04 13.26
CA LEU A 93 2.08 0.57 13.07
C LEU A 93 2.15 1.70 12.04
N VAL A 94 1.73 1.43 10.80
CA VAL A 94 1.80 2.39 9.70
C VAL A 94 0.58 3.31 9.63
N GLY A 95 -0.51 2.93 10.29
CA GLY A 95 -1.69 3.79 10.41
C GLY A 95 -2.71 3.27 11.42
N SER A 96 -3.41 4.21 12.06
CA SER A 96 -4.40 3.93 13.09
C SER A 96 -5.47 5.02 13.04
N TRP A 97 -6.71 4.62 12.77
CA TRP A 97 -7.81 5.53 12.49
C TRP A 97 -9.06 5.12 13.25
N THR A 98 -9.89 6.09 13.61
CA THR A 98 -11.30 5.86 13.99
C THR A 98 -12.19 6.25 12.82
N VAL A 99 -13.32 5.56 12.67
CA VAL A 99 -14.31 5.87 11.64
C VAL A 99 -15.21 7.00 12.12
N ASN A 100 -15.28 8.09 11.36
CA ASN A 100 -16.13 9.23 11.64
C ASN A 100 -17.43 9.22 10.81
N VAL A 101 -17.41 8.61 9.63
CA VAL A 101 -18.55 8.52 8.69
C VAL A 101 -18.71 7.05 8.28
N GLY A 102 -19.93 6.51 8.41
CA GLY A 102 -20.23 5.08 8.22
C GLY A 102 -20.40 4.38 9.57
N ASP A 103 -19.74 3.23 9.75
CA ASP A 103 -19.79 2.45 10.98
C ASP A 103 -19.07 3.17 12.13
N GLN A 104 -19.82 3.98 12.86
CA GLN A 104 -19.30 4.63 14.07
C GLN A 104 -18.93 3.59 15.14
N ASP A 105 -18.03 3.98 16.04
CA ASP A 105 -17.41 3.09 17.03
C ASP A 105 -16.55 1.96 16.45
N GLN A 106 -15.99 2.22 15.27
CA GLN A 106 -15.03 1.36 14.60
C GLN A 106 -13.64 2.02 14.55
N ALA A 107 -12.60 1.21 14.71
CA ALA A 107 -11.22 1.60 14.49
C ALA A 107 -10.51 0.64 13.54
N LEU A 108 -9.60 1.19 12.73
CA LEU A 108 -8.74 0.42 11.82
C LEU A 108 -7.29 0.64 12.19
N HIS A 109 -6.53 -0.44 12.29
CA HIS A 109 -5.10 -0.42 12.58
C HIS A 109 -4.36 -1.22 11.52
N LEU A 110 -3.46 -0.54 10.79
CA LEU A 110 -2.65 -1.13 9.74
C LEU A 110 -1.22 -1.29 10.27
N TRP A 111 -0.79 -2.54 10.37
CA TRP A 111 0.57 -2.92 10.76
C TRP A 111 1.33 -3.45 9.57
N SER A 112 2.64 -3.20 9.50
CA SER A 112 3.54 -3.80 8.53
C SER A 112 4.52 -4.75 9.20
N PHE A 113 4.74 -5.90 8.58
CA PHE A 113 5.68 -6.94 9.01
C PHE A 113 6.72 -7.15 7.91
N ARG A 114 7.96 -6.69 8.15
CA ARG A 114 9.12 -6.92 7.27
C ARG A 114 9.70 -8.30 7.57
N GLY A 115 9.88 -9.12 6.55
CA GLY A 115 10.19 -10.55 6.71
C GLY A 115 8.97 -11.47 6.55
N GLY A 116 7.89 -10.95 5.96
CA GLY A 116 6.72 -11.73 5.56
C GLY A 116 5.98 -12.44 6.70
N PHE A 117 5.39 -13.59 6.38
CA PHE A 117 4.59 -14.39 7.33
C PHE A 117 5.41 -14.97 8.48
N GLU A 118 6.67 -15.33 8.26
CA GLU A 118 7.55 -15.81 9.33
C GLU A 118 7.68 -14.76 10.44
N LYS A 119 7.81 -13.48 10.06
CA LYS A 119 7.87 -12.40 11.06
C LYS A 119 6.56 -12.24 11.84
N ILE A 120 5.42 -12.47 11.18
CA ILE A 120 4.11 -12.46 11.85
C ILE A 120 4.05 -13.57 12.89
N ASP A 121 4.49 -14.77 12.56
CA ASP A 121 4.50 -15.91 13.48
C ASP A 121 5.41 -15.64 14.68
N SER A 122 6.63 -15.17 14.45
CA SER A 122 7.55 -14.78 15.54
C SER A 122 6.95 -13.67 16.42
N ALA A 123 6.29 -12.67 15.82
CA ALA A 123 5.68 -11.59 16.59
C ALA A 123 4.53 -12.11 17.46
N ASN A 124 3.70 -13.00 16.94
CA ASN A 124 2.63 -13.64 17.71
C ASN A 124 3.19 -14.42 18.90
N GLU A 125 4.24 -15.22 18.71
CA GLU A 125 4.87 -16.02 19.76
C GLU A 125 5.49 -15.14 20.87
N ILE A 126 6.23 -14.10 20.46
CA ILE A 126 6.86 -13.14 21.39
C ILE A 126 5.79 -12.40 22.20
N LEU A 127 4.74 -11.93 21.55
CA LEU A 127 3.68 -11.16 22.21
C LEU A 127 2.78 -12.04 23.08
N SER A 128 2.44 -13.26 22.65
CA SER A 128 1.62 -14.17 23.46
C SER A 128 2.31 -14.62 24.74
N SER A 129 3.65 -14.62 24.75
CA SER A 129 4.46 -14.98 25.92
C SER A 129 4.73 -13.79 26.85
N ASN A 130 4.32 -12.58 26.46
CA ASN A 130 4.53 -11.37 27.24
C ASN A 130 3.32 -11.09 28.16
N GLU A 131 3.53 -11.11 29.47
CA GLU A 131 2.45 -10.94 30.45
C GLU A 131 1.72 -9.60 30.34
N ASP A 132 2.45 -8.52 30.06
CA ASP A 132 1.85 -7.18 29.95
C ASP A 132 1.03 -7.04 28.66
N TYR A 133 1.47 -7.68 27.57
CA TYR A 133 0.67 -7.78 26.36
C TYR A 133 -0.62 -8.57 26.61
N THR A 134 -0.53 -9.69 27.33
CA THR A 134 -1.71 -10.51 27.69
C THR A 134 -2.71 -9.71 28.53
N LYS A 135 -2.25 -8.93 29.52
CA LYS A 135 -3.14 -8.02 30.28
C LYS A 135 -3.83 -7.00 29.37
N LEU A 136 -3.08 -6.36 28.47
CA LEU A 136 -3.65 -5.41 27.51
C LEU A 136 -4.66 -6.08 26.58
N TRP A 137 -4.40 -7.31 26.15
CA TRP A 137 -5.31 -8.08 25.31
C TRP A 137 -6.62 -8.42 26.03
N ASP A 138 -6.55 -8.84 27.29
CA ASP A 138 -7.72 -9.15 28.12
C ASP A 138 -8.54 -7.90 28.43
N GLU A 139 -7.88 -6.78 28.73
CA GLU A 139 -8.53 -5.49 28.89
C GLU A 139 -9.25 -5.06 27.60
N GLN A 140 -8.58 -5.15 26.45
CA GLN A 140 -9.17 -4.82 25.16
C GLN A 140 -10.41 -5.67 24.88
N GLY A 141 -10.37 -6.96 25.24
CA GLY A 141 -11.49 -7.88 25.10
C GLY A 141 -12.78 -7.43 25.79
N LYS A 142 -12.68 -6.63 26.86
CA LYS A 142 -13.83 -6.06 27.58
C LYS A 142 -14.36 -4.77 26.94
N LEU A 143 -13.57 -4.16 26.05
CA LEU A 143 -13.86 -2.88 25.40
C LEU A 143 -14.36 -3.04 23.97
N VAL A 144 -14.11 -4.19 23.33
CA VAL A 144 -14.49 -4.49 21.94
C VAL A 144 -15.69 -5.45 21.87
N ARG A 145 -16.56 -5.20 20.90
CA ARG A 145 -17.69 -6.07 20.52
C ARG A 145 -17.25 -7.16 19.55
N SER A 146 -16.39 -6.79 18.60
CA SER A 146 -15.84 -7.73 17.62
C SER A 146 -14.51 -7.23 17.06
N ARG A 147 -13.75 -8.17 16.50
CA ARG A 147 -12.45 -7.94 15.87
C ARG A 147 -12.40 -8.73 14.56
N HIS A 148 -11.80 -8.13 13.54
CA HIS A 148 -11.54 -8.77 12.26
C HIS A 148 -10.11 -8.46 11.82
N LEU A 149 -9.41 -9.47 11.30
CA LEU A 149 -8.03 -9.34 10.84
C LEU A 149 -7.92 -9.82 9.41
N GLN A 150 -7.33 -8.99 8.56
CA GLN A 150 -7.04 -9.31 7.17
C GLN A 150 -5.56 -9.12 6.89
N TYR A 151 -4.92 -10.12 6.28
CA TYR A 151 -3.55 -9.97 5.76
C TYR A 151 -3.57 -9.45 4.33
N LEU A 152 -2.65 -8.53 4.05
CA LEU A 152 -2.63 -7.68 2.87
C LEU A 152 -1.24 -7.67 2.23
N LEU A 153 -1.25 -7.63 0.91
CA LEU A 153 -0.07 -7.39 0.07
C LEU A 153 -0.23 -6.06 -0.64
N ALA A 154 0.83 -5.25 -0.68
CA ALA A 154 0.80 -3.94 -1.32
C ALA A 154 0.96 -4.08 -2.84
N PHE A 155 0.19 -3.30 -3.60
CA PHE A 155 0.42 -3.22 -5.03
C PHE A 155 1.77 -2.55 -5.31
N SER A 156 2.62 -3.19 -6.11
CA SER A 156 3.98 -2.73 -6.44
C SER A 156 4.02 -1.40 -7.21
N TYR A 157 2.93 -1.05 -7.89
CA TYR A 157 2.77 0.23 -8.59
C TYR A 157 2.19 1.34 -7.71
N TRP A 158 1.80 1.04 -6.46
CA TRP A 158 1.37 2.06 -5.52
C TRP A 158 2.58 2.73 -4.88
N PRO A 159 2.54 4.04 -4.59
CA PRO A 159 3.62 4.69 -3.85
C PRO A 159 3.87 4.02 -2.50
N GLN A 160 5.14 4.00 -2.08
CA GLN A 160 5.51 3.55 -0.74
C GLN A 160 4.78 4.38 0.33
N ILE A 161 4.32 3.70 1.38
CA ILE A 161 3.61 4.33 2.49
C ILE A 161 4.56 5.30 3.19
N LYS A 162 4.10 6.54 3.36
CA LYS A 162 4.78 7.57 4.15
C LYS A 162 3.86 7.98 5.28
N LEU A 163 4.36 7.95 6.51
CA LEU A 163 3.65 8.44 7.68
C LEU A 163 3.29 9.92 7.46
N ARG A 164 2.01 10.25 7.64
CA ARG A 164 1.51 11.63 7.52
C ARG A 164 1.24 12.22 8.90
N LYS A 165 1.17 13.55 8.97
CA LYS A 165 0.77 14.26 10.19
C LYS A 165 -0.68 13.86 10.58
N PRO A 166 -1.06 13.92 11.87
CA PRO A 166 -2.38 13.47 12.34
C PRO A 166 -3.60 14.23 11.79
N SER A 167 -3.43 15.39 11.16
CA SER A 167 -4.53 16.27 10.71
C SER A 167 -5.17 15.88 9.37
N ASN A 168 -5.03 14.62 8.94
CA ASN A 168 -5.53 14.15 7.65
C ASN A 168 -6.78 13.29 7.82
N ILE A 169 -7.73 13.45 6.90
CA ILE A 169 -8.88 12.55 6.75
C ILE A 169 -8.53 11.50 5.70
N TYR A 170 -8.85 10.25 5.98
CA TYR A 170 -8.61 9.13 5.08
C TYR A 170 -9.93 8.52 4.66
N GLU A 171 -9.98 8.12 3.39
CA GLU A 171 -11.09 7.36 2.85
C GLU A 171 -10.56 5.95 2.54
N ILE A 172 -11.27 4.93 3.04
CA ILE A 172 -10.93 3.52 2.82
C ILE A 172 -12.04 2.92 1.95
N ARG A 173 -11.64 2.28 0.84
CA ARG A 173 -12.55 1.58 -0.07
C ARG A 173 -12.13 0.13 -0.20
N SER A 174 -13.10 -0.77 -0.05
CA SER A 174 -12.91 -2.22 -0.20
C SER A 174 -13.77 -2.74 -1.33
N TYR A 175 -13.18 -3.55 -2.22
CA TYR A 175 -13.88 -4.11 -3.38
C TYR A 175 -13.82 -5.64 -3.36
N ALA A 176 -14.98 -6.28 -3.48
CA ALA A 176 -15.09 -7.71 -3.75
C ALA A 176 -15.00 -7.93 -5.26
N LEU A 177 -13.91 -8.55 -5.72
CA LEU A 177 -13.67 -8.81 -7.14
C LEU A 177 -14.11 -10.23 -7.51
N LYS A 178 -14.60 -10.39 -8.74
CA LYS A 178 -14.89 -11.73 -9.30
C LYS A 178 -13.59 -12.55 -9.35
N PRO A 179 -13.60 -13.84 -8.98
CA PRO A 179 -12.43 -14.70 -9.09
C PRO A 179 -11.78 -14.62 -10.50
N GLY A 180 -10.45 -14.58 -10.55
CA GLY A 180 -9.68 -14.45 -11.79
C GLY A 180 -9.50 -13.02 -12.33
N THR A 181 -10.20 -12.01 -11.79
CA THR A 181 -10.17 -10.63 -12.33
C THR A 181 -9.17 -9.69 -11.64
N MET A 182 -8.42 -10.16 -10.64
CA MET A 182 -7.51 -9.33 -9.83
C MET A 182 -6.46 -8.59 -10.67
N ILE A 183 -5.89 -9.26 -11.69
CA ILE A 183 -4.88 -8.64 -12.57
C ILE A 183 -5.49 -7.54 -13.43
N GLU A 184 -6.67 -7.78 -14.00
CA GLU A 184 -7.36 -6.80 -14.82
C GLU A 184 -7.68 -5.54 -14.01
N TRP A 185 -8.23 -5.72 -12.81
CA TRP A 185 -8.48 -4.62 -11.88
C TRP A 185 -7.21 -3.92 -11.44
N GLY A 186 -6.14 -4.68 -11.14
CA GLY A 186 -4.84 -4.13 -10.80
C GLY A 186 -4.27 -3.24 -11.90
N ASN A 187 -4.36 -3.67 -13.17
CA ASN A 187 -3.93 -2.87 -14.32
C ASN A 187 -4.76 -1.60 -14.50
N ASN A 188 -6.07 -1.66 -14.24
CA ASN A 188 -6.94 -0.49 -14.29
C ASN A 188 -6.59 0.52 -13.19
N TRP A 189 -6.37 0.05 -11.96
CA TRP A 189 -5.94 0.90 -10.84
C TRP A 189 -4.55 1.51 -11.06
N ALA A 190 -3.61 0.74 -11.60
CA ALA A 190 -2.26 1.22 -11.92
C ALA A 190 -2.27 2.38 -12.93
N ARG A 191 -3.20 2.37 -13.90
CA ARG A 191 -3.36 3.51 -14.82
C ARG A 191 -4.03 4.70 -14.14
N ALA A 192 -5.07 4.44 -13.36
CA ALA A 192 -5.88 5.49 -12.72
C ALA A 192 -5.10 6.26 -11.63
N ILE A 193 -4.21 5.60 -10.89
CA ILE A 193 -3.50 6.22 -9.76
C ILE A 193 -2.63 7.39 -10.20
N ASN A 194 -2.07 7.37 -11.42
CA ASN A 194 -1.27 8.46 -11.96
C ASN A 194 -2.06 9.78 -12.07
N TYR A 195 -3.37 9.69 -12.29
CA TYR A 195 -4.25 10.86 -12.34
C TYR A 195 -4.71 11.34 -10.95
N ARG A 196 -4.51 10.53 -9.90
CA ARG A 196 -4.88 10.83 -8.51
C ARG A 196 -3.70 11.22 -7.63
N GLN A 197 -2.52 11.42 -8.21
CA GLN A 197 -1.31 11.77 -7.45
C GLN A 197 -1.10 13.29 -7.30
N ASN A 198 -1.82 14.13 -8.05
CA ASN A 198 -1.60 15.59 -8.10
C ASN A 198 -1.69 16.30 -6.74
N ASN A 199 -2.48 15.76 -5.79
CA ASN A 199 -2.67 16.34 -4.47
C ASN A 199 -2.07 15.50 -3.33
N ASN A 200 -1.13 14.59 -3.62
CA ASN A 200 -0.58 13.66 -2.62
C ASN A 200 -1.66 12.85 -1.88
N GLU A 201 -2.75 12.51 -2.59
CA GLU A 201 -3.90 11.80 -2.02
C GLU A 201 -3.56 10.33 -1.72
N ALA A 202 -2.84 9.68 -2.65
CA ALA A 202 -2.49 8.27 -2.58
C ALA A 202 -1.70 7.93 -1.30
N PHE A 203 -2.30 7.10 -0.44
CA PHE A 203 -1.66 6.62 0.79
C PHE A 203 -1.18 5.18 0.65
N ALA A 204 -2.09 4.26 0.36
CA ALA A 204 -1.78 2.85 0.18
C ALA A 204 -2.83 2.14 -0.70
N GLY A 205 -2.43 1.04 -1.33
CA GLY A 205 -3.30 0.20 -2.16
C GLY A 205 -2.91 -1.25 -1.97
N PHE A 206 -3.87 -2.09 -1.61
CA PHE A 206 -3.64 -3.47 -1.21
C PHE A 206 -4.57 -4.45 -1.92
N PHE A 207 -4.17 -5.72 -1.92
CA PHE A 207 -5.04 -6.86 -2.15
C PHE A 207 -4.87 -7.89 -1.05
N SER A 208 -5.92 -8.67 -0.78
CA SER A 208 -5.91 -9.76 0.19
C SER A 208 -6.14 -11.10 -0.48
N GLN A 209 -5.51 -12.14 0.07
CA GLN A 209 -5.81 -13.54 -0.23
C GLN A 209 -6.26 -14.33 1.02
N ILE A 210 -6.23 -13.72 2.22
CA ILE A 210 -6.43 -14.39 3.51
C ILE A 210 -7.22 -13.46 4.46
N GLY A 211 -8.21 -14.01 5.16
CA GLY A 211 -9.03 -13.26 6.12
C GLY A 211 -10.06 -12.37 5.43
N ARG A 212 -10.84 -12.94 4.49
CA ARG A 212 -12.00 -12.29 3.87
C ARG A 212 -13.29 -12.79 4.49
#